data_AF-A0AAW1N5V2-F1
#
_entry.id   AF-A0AAW1N5V2-F1
#
_cell.length_a   1.000
_cell.length_b   1.000
_cell.length_c   1.000
_cell.angle_alpha   90.00
_cell.angle_beta   90.00
_cell.angle_gamma   90.00
#
_symmetry.space_group_name_H-M   'P 1'
#
loop_
_entity.id
_entity.type
_entity.pdbx_description
1 polymer ?
#
loop_
_entity_poly.entity_id
_entity_poly.type
_entity_poly.pdbx_seq_one_letter_code
_entity_poly.pdbx_strand_id
1 'polypeptide(L)'
;MNPDPVVSGEEAKFKISATSGKSITGGEVTITVYFHGIFVHSEKIDLCQETPCPIAPGDFVLSHVQTLPGITPAGPYSLKMSISGNDNELLTCIRFPFKIVRDSQAYVSEI
;
A
#
# COMPACT_ATOMS: atom_id res chain seq x y z
N MET A 1 -1.41 -8.32 -0.43
CA MET A 1 -1.72 -7.78 0.91
C MET A 1 -1.86 -8.95 1.85
N ASN A 2 -1.74 -8.74 3.15
CA ASN A 2 -1.96 -9.79 4.14
C ASN A 2 -2.67 -9.20 5.38
N PRO A 3 -3.82 -9.73 5.81
CA PRO A 3 -4.58 -10.80 5.13
C PRO A 3 -5.15 -10.36 3.76
N ASP A 4 -5.56 -11.33 2.95
CA ASP A 4 -6.30 -11.13 1.69
C ASP A 4 -7.50 -12.10 1.65
N PRO A 5 -8.75 -11.63 1.84
CA PRO A 5 -9.16 -10.24 1.91
C PRO A 5 -8.70 -9.53 3.20
N VAL A 6 -8.56 -8.21 3.13
CA VAL A 6 -8.19 -7.39 4.29
C VAL A 6 -9.33 -7.34 5.30
N VAL A 7 -9.04 -7.42 6.60
CA VAL A 7 -10.07 -7.45 7.66
C VAL A 7 -10.18 -6.09 8.36
N SER A 8 -11.40 -5.56 8.45
CA SER A 8 -11.69 -4.32 9.17
C SER A 8 -11.43 -4.49 10.68
N GLY A 9 -10.76 -3.52 11.29
CA GLY A 9 -10.39 -3.56 12.71
C GLY A 9 -9.05 -4.24 13.00
N GLU A 10 -8.43 -4.83 11.99
CA GLU A 10 -7.16 -5.55 12.12
C GLU A 10 -6.00 -4.81 11.42
N GLU A 11 -4.79 -5.33 11.65
CA GLU A 11 -3.60 -4.90 10.95
C GLU A 11 -3.58 -5.46 9.52
N ALA A 12 -3.37 -4.58 8.54
CA ALA A 12 -3.18 -4.94 7.16
C ALA A 12 -1.75 -4.63 6.72
N LYS A 13 -1.05 -5.62 6.18
CA LYS A 13 0.30 -5.46 5.65
C LYS A 13 0.30 -5.43 4.12
N PHE A 14 0.92 -4.40 3.58
CA PHE A 14 1.14 -4.22 2.16
C PHE A 14 2.62 -4.40 1.84
N LYS A 15 2.93 -5.27 0.88
CA LYS A 15 4.29 -5.50 0.39
C LYS A 15 4.31 -5.36 -1.12
N ILE A 16 5.33 -4.67 -1.64
CA ILE A 16 5.59 -4.55 -3.07
C ILE A 16 7.02 -4.94 -3.33
N SER A 17 7.21 -5.89 -4.22
CA SER A 17 8.51 -6.14 -4.83
C SER A 17 8.67 -5.22 -6.03
N ALA A 18 9.78 -4.50 -6.09
CA ALA A 18 10.11 -3.58 -7.17
C ALA A 18 11.58 -3.75 -7.58
N THR A 19 11.90 -3.30 -8.79
CA THR A 19 13.25 -3.33 -9.34
C THR A 19 13.58 -1.95 -9.88
N SER A 20 14.77 -1.43 -9.56
CA SER A 20 15.26 -0.16 -10.09
C SER A 20 16.57 -0.35 -10.84
N GLY A 21 16.70 0.29 -12.01
CA GLY A 21 17.97 0.36 -12.75
C GLY A 21 18.93 1.45 -12.24
N LYS A 22 18.49 2.29 -11.31
CA LYS A 22 19.25 3.44 -10.79
C LYS A 22 19.20 3.47 -9.26
N SER A 23 20.21 4.08 -8.66
CA SER A 23 20.21 4.35 -7.23
C SER A 23 19.10 5.35 -6.89
N ILE A 24 18.29 5.07 -5.87
CA ILE A 24 17.26 5.97 -5.35
C ILE A 24 17.74 6.46 -3.98
N THR A 25 18.10 7.73 -3.90
CA THR A 25 18.69 8.32 -2.67
C THR A 25 17.65 8.71 -1.62
N GLY A 26 16.39 8.79 -2.03
CA GLY A 26 15.26 9.17 -1.20
C GLY A 26 14.02 9.46 -2.06
N GLY A 27 12.91 9.75 -1.40
CA GLY A 27 11.66 10.01 -2.09
C GLY A 27 10.43 9.94 -1.19
N GLU A 28 9.27 10.04 -1.81
CA GLU A 28 7.96 9.96 -1.15
C GLU A 28 7.13 8.86 -1.80
N VAL A 29 6.49 8.04 -0.98
CA VAL A 29 5.42 7.13 -1.37
C VAL A 29 4.09 7.79 -1.02
N THR A 30 3.28 8.11 -2.02
CA THR A 30 1.89 8.53 -1.83
C THR A 30 0.97 7.35 -2.04
N ILE A 31 0.21 6.99 -1.01
CA ILE A 31 -0.85 6.00 -1.05
C ILE A 31 -2.19 6.74 -1.11
N THR A 32 -3.05 6.36 -2.06
CA THR A 32 -4.40 6.90 -2.21
C THR A 32 -5.39 5.75 -2.29
N VAL A 33 -6.40 5.76 -1.43
CA VAL A 33 -7.41 4.71 -1.37
C VAL A 33 -8.74 5.22 -1.88
N TYR A 34 -9.39 4.40 -2.70
CA TYR A 34 -10.72 4.65 -3.23
C TYR A 34 -11.68 3.54 -2.84
N PHE A 35 -12.91 3.90 -2.48
CA PHE A 35 -14.03 2.99 -2.26
C PHE A 35 -15.11 3.26 -3.32
N HIS A 36 -15.46 2.27 -4.13
CA HIS A 36 -16.37 2.46 -5.29
C HIS A 36 -15.96 3.64 -6.20
N GLY A 37 -14.66 3.86 -6.37
CA GLY A 37 -14.11 4.97 -7.18
C GLY A 37 -14.08 6.34 -6.49
N ILE A 38 -14.67 6.48 -5.30
CA ILE A 38 -14.65 7.70 -4.50
C ILE A 38 -13.39 7.71 -3.64
N PHE A 39 -12.68 8.85 -3.61
CA PHE A 39 -11.53 9.05 -2.74
C PHE A 39 -11.95 9.00 -1.27
N VAL A 40 -11.28 8.17 -0.47
CA VAL A 40 -11.60 8.02 0.97
C VAL A 40 -10.41 8.28 1.88
N HIS A 41 -9.18 8.12 1.38
CA HIS A 41 -7.98 8.29 2.20
C HIS A 41 -6.75 8.59 1.34
N SER A 42 -5.82 9.36 1.89
CA SER A 42 -4.47 9.54 1.36
C SER A 42 -3.45 9.54 2.48
N GLU A 43 -2.29 8.96 2.21
CA GLU A 43 -1.14 8.98 3.09
C GLU A 43 0.13 9.28 2.28
N LYS A 44 1.07 9.97 2.90
CA LYS A 44 2.39 10.27 2.35
C LYS A 44 3.43 9.70 3.32
N ILE A 45 4.31 8.86 2.80
CA ILE A 45 5.31 8.14 3.55
C ILE A 45 6.67 8.45 2.94
N ASP A 46 7.66 8.74 3.78
CA ASP A 46 9.04 8.84 3.31
C ASP A 46 9.53 7.45 2.88
N LEU A 47 10.00 7.34 1.63
CA LEU A 47 10.47 6.08 1.06
C LEU A 47 11.59 5.43 1.90
N CYS A 48 12.42 6.25 2.56
CA CYS A 48 13.53 5.81 3.40
C CYS A 48 13.11 5.34 4.80
N GLN A 49 11.84 5.51 5.18
CA GLN A 49 11.30 4.89 6.40
C GLN A 49 10.90 3.44 6.16
N GLU A 50 10.55 3.10 4.91
CA GLU A 50 10.05 1.79 4.51
C GLU A 50 11.12 0.93 3.81
N THR A 51 12.23 1.55 3.39
CA THR A 51 13.34 0.89 2.70
C THR A 51 14.70 1.44 3.16
N PRO A 52 15.79 0.65 3.13
CA PRO A 52 17.13 1.17 3.42
C PRO A 52 17.62 2.10 2.31
N CYS A 53 17.84 3.37 2.63
CA CYS A 53 18.38 4.35 1.69
C CYS A 53 19.91 4.51 1.81
N PRO A 54 20.64 4.73 0.71
CA PRO A 54 20.14 4.75 -0.67
C PRO A 54 19.78 3.34 -1.16
N ILE A 55 18.66 3.21 -1.90
CA ILE A 55 18.27 1.95 -2.54
C ILE A 55 19.21 1.73 -3.71
N ALA A 56 20.03 0.68 -3.65
CA ALA A 56 20.93 0.31 -4.74
C ALA A 56 20.16 -0.16 -5.99
N PRO A 57 20.74 -0.06 -7.19
CA PRO A 57 20.18 -0.71 -8.38
C PRO A 57 19.96 -2.21 -8.13
N GLY A 58 18.81 -2.72 -8.56
CA GLY A 58 18.38 -4.10 -8.32
C GLY A 58 17.00 -4.18 -7.69
N ASP A 59 16.71 -5.34 -7.10
CA ASP A 59 15.44 -5.65 -6.47
C ASP A 59 15.38 -5.11 -5.03
N PHE A 60 14.22 -4.57 -4.67
CA PHE A 60 13.93 -4.13 -3.31
C PHE A 60 12.46 -4.39 -2.97
N VAL A 61 12.15 -4.37 -1.67
CA VAL A 61 10.79 -4.57 -1.17
C VAL A 61 10.38 -3.38 -0.34
N LEU A 62 9.25 -2.76 -0.69
CA LEU A 62 8.55 -1.79 0.14
C LEU A 62 7.53 -2.53 1.00
N SER A 63 7.50 -2.29 2.32
CA SER A 63 6.65 -3.06 3.25
C SER A 63 6.00 -2.19 4.32
N HIS A 64 4.79 -1.71 4.05
CA HIS A 64 4.05 -0.85 4.96
C HIS A 64 2.95 -1.61 5.73
N VAL A 65 2.70 -1.19 6.97
CA VAL A 65 1.72 -1.81 7.88
C VAL A 65 0.74 -0.72 8.35
N GLN A 66 -0.55 -0.98 8.21
CA GLN A 66 -1.60 -0.06 8.62
C GLN A 66 -2.67 -0.78 9.44
N THR A 67 -3.00 -0.25 10.61
CA THR A 67 -4.17 -0.70 11.37
C THR A 67 -5.43 -0.02 10.84
N LEU A 68 -6.43 -0.81 10.47
CA LEU A 68 -7.70 -0.29 9.97
C LEU A 68 -8.67 0.01 11.12
N PRO A 69 -9.41 1.13 11.08
CA PRO A 69 -10.52 1.33 12.02
C PRO A 69 -11.54 0.21 11.90
N GLY A 70 -12.11 -0.23 13.03
CA GLY A 70 -13.14 -1.28 13.04
C GLY A 70 -14.43 -0.91 12.30
N ILE A 71 -14.65 0.40 12.08
CA ILE A 71 -15.79 0.95 11.34
C ILE A 71 -15.56 1.01 9.82
N THR A 72 -14.44 0.50 9.31
CA THR A 72 -14.14 0.52 7.87
C THR A 72 -15.19 -0.31 7.12
N PRO A 73 -15.89 0.27 6.12
CA PRO A 73 -16.90 -0.46 5.37
C PRO A 73 -16.34 -1.69 4.65
N ALA A 74 -17.13 -2.76 4.58
CA ALA A 74 -16.79 -3.90 3.75
C ALA A 74 -17.11 -3.60 2.27
N GLY A 75 -16.31 -4.16 1.36
CA GLY A 75 -16.55 -4.06 -0.08
C GLY A 75 -15.27 -3.90 -0.91
N PRO A 76 -15.42 -3.52 -2.19
CA PRO A 76 -14.30 -3.33 -3.10
C PRO A 76 -13.63 -1.97 -2.90
N TYR A 77 -12.32 -2.02 -2.73
CA TYR A 77 -11.44 -0.88 -2.67
C TYR A 77 -10.43 -0.92 -3.80
N SER A 78 -9.81 0.22 -4.09
CA SER A 78 -8.61 0.26 -4.91
C SER A 78 -7.57 1.15 -4.26
N LEU A 79 -6.34 0.67 -4.23
CA LEU A 79 -5.18 1.44 -3.79
C LEU A 79 -4.44 1.93 -5.04
N LYS A 80 -4.21 3.24 -5.11
CA LYS A 80 -3.25 3.85 -6.04
C LYS A 80 -2.01 4.22 -5.23
N MET A 81 -0.86 3.75 -5.66
CA MET A 81 0.42 4.13 -5.06
C MET A 81 1.27 4.85 -6.11
N SER A 82 1.83 5.99 -5.73
CA SER A 82 2.85 6.72 -6.48
C SER A 82 4.13 6.75 -5.66
N ILE A 83 5.29 6.49 -6.30
CA ILE A 83 6.61 6.72 -5.70
C ILE A 83 7.28 7.83 -6.50
N SER A 84 7.72 8.86 -5.80
CA SER A 84 8.49 9.97 -6.38
C SER A 84 9.89 10.06 -5.77
N GLY A 85 10.88 10.46 -6.55
CA GLY A 85 12.24 10.74 -6.09
C GLY A 85 12.34 12.08 -5.34
N ASN A 86 13.55 12.43 -4.88
CA ASN A 86 13.81 13.64 -4.11
C ASN A 86 13.52 14.96 -4.85
N ASP A 87 13.54 14.95 -6.17
CA ASP A 87 13.24 16.10 -7.03
C ASP A 87 11.76 16.15 -7.47
N ASN A 88 10.91 15.34 -6.82
CA ASN A 88 9.51 15.11 -7.16
C ASN A 88 9.29 14.46 -8.53
N GLU A 89 10.33 13.90 -9.16
CA GLU A 89 10.17 13.07 -10.35
C GLU A 89 9.33 11.83 -10.02
N LEU A 90 8.32 11.52 -10.84
CA LEU A 90 7.53 10.31 -10.65
C LEU A 90 8.33 9.09 -11.12
N LEU A 91 8.71 8.21 -10.19
CA LEU A 91 9.43 6.98 -10.48
C LEU A 91 8.49 5.85 -10.90
N THR A 92 7.37 5.70 -10.20
CA THR A 92 6.35 4.71 -10.56
C THR A 92 4.97 5.10 -10.05
N CYS A 93 3.94 4.60 -10.72
CA CYS A 93 2.54 4.72 -10.31
C CYS A 93 1.81 3.42 -10.61
N ILE A 94 1.33 2.74 -9.57
CA ILE A 94 0.57 1.50 -9.68
C ILE A 94 -0.81 1.66 -9.07
N ARG A 95 -1.78 0.92 -9.59
CA ARG A 95 -3.12 0.83 -9.01
C ARG A 95 -3.55 -0.62 -8.98
N PHE A 96 -4.08 -1.08 -7.85
CA PHE A 96 -4.59 -2.44 -7.74
C PHE A 96 -5.87 -2.48 -6.88
N PRO A 97 -6.82 -3.36 -7.22
CA PRO A 97 -8.01 -3.57 -6.43
C PRO A 97 -7.72 -4.48 -5.22
N PHE A 98 -8.48 -4.31 -4.15
CA PHE A 98 -8.51 -5.22 -3.02
C PHE A 98 -9.90 -5.22 -2.37
N LYS A 99 -10.18 -6.19 -1.49
CA LYS A 99 -11.45 -6.25 -0.74
C LYS A 99 -11.18 -6.07 0.74
N ILE A 100 -12.09 -5.34 1.40
CA ILE A 100 -12.17 -5.30 2.85
C ILE A 100 -13.40 -6.10 3.27
N VAL A 101 -13.25 -6.97 4.26
CA VAL A 101 -14.32 -7.74 4.90
C VAL A 101 -14.39 -7.40 6.40
N ARG A 102 -15.49 -7.77 7.05
CA ARG A 102 -15.53 -7.78 8.52
C ARG A 102 -14.96 -9.10 9.03
N ASP A 103 -14.45 -9.10 10.25
CA ASP A 103 -13.92 -10.28 10.94
C ASP A 103 -14.86 -11.50 10.83
N SER A 104 -16.15 -11.34 11.13
CA SER A 104 -17.15 -12.41 11.00
C SER A 104 -17.37 -12.96 9.58
N GLN A 105 -16.94 -12.23 8.54
CA GLN A 105 -17.01 -12.65 7.14
C GLN A 105 -15.70 -13.25 6.63
N ALA A 106 -14.56 -12.91 7.22
CA ALA A 106 -13.27 -13.50 6.87
C ALA A 106 -13.25 -15.01 7.15
N TYR A 107 -13.86 -15.44 8.27
CA TYR A 107 -14.01 -16.84 8.66
C TYR A 107 -14.85 -17.68 7.68
N VAL A 108 -15.79 -17.06 6.95
CA VAL A 108 -16.67 -17.77 6.00
C VAL A 108 -16.00 -17.96 4.64
N SER A 109 -15.03 -17.13 4.28
CA SER A 109 -14.29 -17.26 3.00
C SER A 109 -13.21 -18.35 2.99
N GLU A 110 -12.89 -18.94 4.14
CA GLU A 110 -11.89 -20.01 4.28
C GLU A 110 -12.50 -21.43 4.35
N ILE A 111 -13.82 -21.59 4.14
CA ILE A 111 -14.54 -22.87 4.12
C ILE A 111 -15.03 -23.20 2.70
#